data_AF-A0A821FZ50-F1
#
_entry.id   AF-A0A821FZ50-F1
#
_cell.length_a   1.000
_cell.length_b   1.000
_cell.length_c   1.000
_cell.angle_alpha   90.00
_cell.angle_beta   90.00
_cell.angle_gamma   90.00
#
_symmetry.space_group_name_H-M   'P 1'
#
loop_
_entity.id
_entity.type
_entity.pdbx_description
1 polymer ?
#
loop_
_entity_poly.entity_id
_entity_poly.type
_entity_poly.pdbx_seq_one_letter_code
_entity_poly.pdbx_strand_id
1 'polypeptide(L)'
;RELVFKCLLDKQFEVRTVTSVTLSGLYRCGYIQVNEEDFTCFSQMSKTNYFIKKKGKNIVSTEKIIKRHGGVLGLCAIVLASPYDISDYVPDALMLLCEHSHDPDLIQESVKKGLLEFHRTHYDSWHEHREKFTDDQLVILTDVLISPNYYA
;
A
#
# COMPACT_ATOMS: atom_id res chain seq x y z
N ARG A 1 -16.05 8.65 -6.16
CA ARG A 1 -15.25 7.64 -5.42
C ARG A 1 -15.29 6.27 -6.11
N GLU A 2 -16.46 5.70 -6.40
CA GLU A 2 -16.62 4.36 -7.01
C GLU A 2 -15.83 4.16 -8.31
N LEU A 3 -15.83 5.16 -9.22
CA LEU A 3 -15.05 5.12 -10.45
C LEU A 3 -13.55 4.91 -10.20
N VAL A 4 -12.98 5.64 -9.23
CA VAL A 4 -11.56 5.55 -8.87
C VAL A 4 -11.26 4.15 -8.34
N PHE A 5 -12.15 3.58 -7.53
CA PHE A 5 -11.94 2.25 -6.95
C PHE A 5 -12.01 1.16 -8.02
N LYS A 6 -12.88 1.32 -9.02
CA LYS A 6 -12.92 0.44 -10.20
C LYS A 6 -11.63 0.52 -10.99
N CYS A 7 -11.02 1.70 -11.16
CA CYS A 7 -9.76 1.87 -11.86
C CYS A 7 -8.55 1.26 -11.12
N LEU A 8 -8.62 1.09 -9.79
CA LEU A 8 -7.62 0.31 -9.04
C LEU A 8 -7.63 -1.18 -9.39
N LEU A 9 -8.73 -1.66 -9.98
CA LEU A 9 -8.91 -3.03 -10.46
C LEU A 9 -8.79 -3.14 -11.99
N ASP A 10 -8.31 -2.10 -12.66
CA ASP A 10 -8.12 -2.15 -14.11
C ASP A 10 -7.11 -3.23 -14.50
N LYS A 11 -7.27 -3.83 -15.68
CA LYS A 11 -6.33 -4.82 -16.21
C LYS A 11 -4.94 -4.24 -16.43
N GLN A 12 -4.83 -2.94 -16.77
CA GLN A 12 -3.57 -2.31 -17.12
C GLN A 12 -2.88 -1.78 -15.86
N PHE A 13 -1.60 -2.10 -15.72
CA PHE A 13 -0.81 -1.74 -14.55
C PHE A 13 -0.72 -0.22 -14.37
N GLU A 14 -0.48 0.48 -15.47
CA GLU A 14 -0.32 1.93 -15.54
C GLU A 14 -1.56 2.66 -15.06
N VAL A 15 -2.76 2.17 -15.44
CA VAL A 15 -4.03 2.73 -15.00
C VAL A 15 -4.17 2.60 -13.50
N ARG A 16 -3.87 1.43 -12.93
CA ARG A 16 -3.94 1.21 -11.48
C ARG A 16 -2.98 2.13 -10.72
N THR A 17 -1.74 2.24 -11.18
CA THR A 17 -0.70 3.06 -10.53
C THR A 17 -1.05 4.55 -10.58
N VAL A 18 -1.48 5.07 -11.73
CA VAL A 18 -1.95 6.46 -11.84
C VAL A 18 -3.18 6.71 -10.98
N THR A 19 -4.08 5.71 -10.88
CA THR A 19 -5.26 5.79 -10.03
C THR A 19 -4.90 5.89 -8.55
N SER A 20 -3.89 5.14 -8.08
CA SER A 20 -3.40 5.23 -6.70
C SER A 20 -2.89 6.64 -6.36
N VAL A 21 -2.06 7.20 -7.25
CA VAL A 21 -1.56 8.59 -7.11
C VAL A 21 -2.72 9.59 -7.10
N THR A 22 -3.67 9.43 -8.01
CA THR A 22 -4.86 10.29 -8.07
C THR A 22 -5.68 10.20 -6.79
N LEU A 23 -5.93 8.99 -6.29
CA LEU A 23 -6.68 8.76 -5.06
C LEU A 23 -5.97 9.38 -3.85
N SER A 24 -4.65 9.25 -3.76
CA SER A 24 -3.84 9.89 -2.72
C SER A 24 -4.00 11.42 -2.74
N GLY A 25 -3.98 12.03 -3.93
CA GLY A 25 -4.24 13.46 -4.09
C GLY A 25 -5.66 13.87 -3.68
N LEU A 26 -6.67 13.05 -3.98
CA LEU A 26 -8.05 13.30 -3.57
C LEU A 26 -8.25 13.20 -2.06
N TYR A 27 -7.55 12.28 -1.40
CA TYR A 27 -7.50 12.20 0.05
C TYR A 27 -6.80 13.43 0.64
N ARG A 28 -5.64 13.79 0.09
CA ARG A 28 -4.83 14.93 0.55
C ARG A 28 -5.57 16.26 0.50
N CYS A 29 -6.30 16.53 -0.59
CA CYS A 29 -7.06 17.77 -0.71
C CYS A 29 -8.41 17.75 0.04
N GLY A 30 -8.72 16.64 0.73
CA GLY A 30 -9.95 16.48 1.49
C GLY A 30 -11.22 16.31 0.65
N TYR A 31 -11.10 16.18 -0.67
CA TYR A 31 -12.25 15.92 -1.55
C TYR A 31 -12.89 14.55 -1.27
N ILE A 32 -12.05 13.58 -0.91
CA ILE A 32 -12.47 12.30 -0.34
C ILE A 32 -11.84 12.22 1.04
N GLN A 33 -12.59 11.79 2.05
CA GLN A 33 -12.04 11.49 3.37
C GLN A 33 -11.68 10.00 3.42
N VAL A 34 -10.53 9.68 4.02
CA VAL A 34 -10.20 8.29 4.35
C VAL A 34 -11.16 7.87 5.45
N ASN A 35 -11.90 6.79 5.24
CA ASN A 35 -12.78 6.22 6.25
C ASN A 35 -12.44 4.75 6.52
N GLU A 36 -13.01 4.21 7.59
CA GLU A 36 -12.80 2.82 8.01
C GLU A 36 -13.20 1.81 6.92
N GLU A 37 -14.22 2.13 6.12
CA GLU A 37 -14.67 1.28 5.01
C GLU A 37 -13.59 1.14 3.93
N ASP A 38 -12.88 2.23 3.60
CA ASP A 38 -11.78 2.22 2.63
C ASP A 38 -10.63 1.39 3.10
N PHE A 39 -10.20 1.68 4.33
CA PHE A 39 -9.09 0.98 4.95
C PHE A 39 -9.38 -0.52 5.01
N THR A 40 -10.59 -0.89 5.44
CA THR A 40 -11.04 -2.28 5.49
C THR A 40 -11.08 -2.91 4.10
N CYS A 41 -11.65 -2.21 3.12
CA CYS A 41 -11.73 -2.69 1.74
C CYS A 41 -10.35 -2.97 1.15
N PHE A 42 -9.42 -2.01 1.25
CA PHE A 42 -8.06 -2.16 0.73
C PHE A 42 -7.27 -3.24 1.48
N SER A 43 -7.42 -3.33 2.80
CA SER A 43 -6.81 -4.38 3.63
C SER A 43 -7.29 -5.78 3.24
N GLN A 44 -8.60 -5.94 2.99
CA GLN A 44 -9.16 -7.22 2.52
C GLN A 44 -8.68 -7.56 1.11
N MET A 45 -8.63 -6.56 0.22
CA MET A 45 -8.13 -6.72 -1.13
C MET A 45 -6.67 -7.16 -1.14
N SER A 46 -5.80 -6.51 -0.36
CA SER A 46 -4.37 -6.83 -0.27
C SER A 46 -4.14 -8.26 0.26
N LYS A 47 -5.01 -8.76 1.12
CA LYS A 47 -4.94 -10.15 1.64
C LYS A 47 -5.48 -11.22 0.66
N THR A 48 -5.91 -10.85 -0.54
CA THR A 48 -6.43 -11.80 -1.53
C THR A 48 -5.39 -12.87 -1.88
N ASN A 49 -5.70 -14.14 -1.64
CA ASN A 49 -4.85 -15.25 -2.08
C ASN A 49 -4.97 -15.46 -3.59
N TYR A 50 -3.91 -15.14 -4.32
CA TYR A 50 -3.87 -15.18 -5.78
C TYR A 50 -3.64 -16.55 -6.40
N PHE A 51 -3.46 -17.60 -5.60
CA PHE A 51 -3.43 -18.98 -6.07
C PHE A 51 -4.84 -19.57 -6.22
N ILE A 52 -5.03 -20.41 -7.23
CA ILE A 52 -6.22 -21.21 -7.48
C ILE A 52 -5.80 -22.68 -7.57
N LYS A 53 -6.53 -23.55 -6.88
CA LYS A 53 -6.34 -25.00 -6.99
C LYS A 53 -7.03 -25.51 -8.26
N LYS A 54 -6.24 -26.07 -9.20
CA LYS A 54 -6.77 -26.74 -10.39
C LYS A 54 -6.04 -28.07 -10.59
N LYS A 55 -6.79 -29.18 -10.61
CA LYS A 55 -6.24 -30.55 -10.73
C LYS A 55 -5.08 -30.83 -9.76
N GLY A 56 -5.21 -30.41 -8.49
CA GLY A 56 -4.20 -30.62 -7.46
C GLY A 56 -2.96 -29.71 -7.53
N LYS A 57 -2.87 -28.80 -8.51
CA LYS A 57 -1.79 -27.81 -8.60
C LYS A 57 -2.28 -26.41 -8.28
N ASN A 58 -1.41 -25.60 -7.65
CA ASN A 58 -1.65 -24.17 -7.45
C ASN A 58 -1.27 -23.43 -8.74
N ILE A 59 -2.23 -22.71 -9.30
CA ILE A 59 -2.06 -21.86 -10.49
C ILE A 59 -2.30 -20.42 -10.07
N VAL A 60 -1.45 -19.52 -10.56
CA VAL A 60 -1.59 -18.08 -10.34
C VAL A 60 -2.77 -17.54 -11.14
N SER A 61 -3.63 -16.76 -10.49
CA SER A 61 -4.76 -16.09 -11.12
C SER A 61 -4.48 -14.61 -11.33
N THR A 62 -4.54 -14.17 -12.59
CA THR A 62 -4.35 -12.77 -12.97
C THR A 62 -5.38 -11.85 -12.29
N GLU A 63 -6.65 -12.24 -12.28
CA GLU A 63 -7.72 -11.44 -11.64
C GLU A 63 -7.46 -11.25 -10.14
N LYS A 64 -7.02 -12.30 -9.45
CA LYS A 64 -6.71 -12.20 -8.02
C LYS A 64 -5.41 -11.44 -7.74
N ILE A 65 -4.41 -11.51 -8.64
CA ILE A 65 -3.24 -10.63 -8.59
C ILE A 65 -3.67 -9.18 -8.71
N ILE A 66 -4.54 -8.85 -9.67
CA ILE A 66 -5.06 -7.50 -9.87
C ILE A 66 -5.78 -7.02 -8.61
N LYS A 67 -6.63 -7.86 -8.00
CA LYS A 67 -7.32 -7.52 -6.75
C LYS A 67 -6.35 -7.28 -5.59
N ARG A 68 -5.34 -8.14 -5.44
CA ARG A 68 -4.27 -7.99 -4.43
C ARG A 68 -3.52 -6.68 -4.61
N HIS A 69 -3.06 -6.43 -5.83
CA HIS A 69 -2.33 -5.21 -6.20
C HIS A 69 -3.18 -3.95 -6.02
N GLY A 70 -4.47 -3.98 -6.39
CA GLY A 70 -5.39 -2.88 -6.16
C GLY A 70 -5.54 -2.53 -4.67
N GLY A 71 -5.54 -3.54 -3.79
CA GLY A 71 -5.54 -3.33 -2.34
C GLY A 71 -4.25 -2.67 -1.86
N VAL A 72 -3.10 -3.18 -2.29
CA VAL A 72 -1.77 -2.59 -2.01
C VAL A 72 -1.71 -1.13 -2.47
N LEU A 73 -2.15 -0.84 -3.68
CA LEU A 73 -2.20 0.52 -4.22
C LEU A 73 -3.16 1.44 -3.46
N GLY A 74 -4.27 0.91 -2.95
CA GLY A 74 -5.18 1.65 -2.06
C GLY A 74 -4.53 1.99 -0.72
N LEU A 75 -3.80 1.05 -0.12
CA LEU A 75 -3.02 1.29 1.10
C LEU A 75 -1.90 2.32 0.86
N CYS A 76 -1.17 2.21 -0.26
CA CYS A 76 -0.20 3.25 -0.66
C CYS A 76 -0.87 4.62 -0.79
N ALA A 77 -2.08 4.69 -1.36
CA ALA A 77 -2.80 5.95 -1.50
C ALA A 77 -3.12 6.59 -0.14
N ILE A 78 -3.51 5.78 0.86
CA ILE A 78 -3.76 6.23 2.24
C ILE A 78 -2.46 6.74 2.87
N VAL A 79 -1.39 5.95 2.83
CA VAL A 79 -0.08 6.32 3.42
C VAL A 79 0.44 7.62 2.82
N LEU A 80 0.35 7.78 1.50
CA LEU A 80 0.88 8.94 0.79
C LEU A 80 -0.07 10.15 0.81
N ALA A 81 -1.30 10.00 1.32
CA ALA A 81 -2.26 11.09 1.38
C ALA A 81 -1.84 12.17 2.37
N SER A 82 -1.12 11.80 3.43
CA SER A 82 -0.71 12.69 4.52
C SER A 82 0.82 12.84 4.53
N PRO A 83 1.43 13.57 3.58
CA PRO A 83 2.85 13.86 3.68
C PRO A 83 3.10 14.75 4.89
N TYR A 84 4.20 14.52 5.62
CA TYR A 84 4.60 15.29 6.81
C TYR A 84 3.66 15.13 8.02
N ASP A 85 2.77 14.14 8.04
CA ASP A 85 1.86 13.86 9.16
C ASP A 85 1.45 12.38 9.19
N ILE A 86 1.14 11.85 10.37
CA ILE A 86 0.73 10.46 10.56
C ILE A 86 -0.74 10.43 11.01
N SER A 87 -1.64 10.18 10.07
CA SER A 87 -3.05 9.95 10.38
C SER A 87 -3.29 8.54 10.95
N ASP A 88 -4.43 8.34 11.62
CA ASP A 88 -4.74 7.14 12.41
C ASP A 88 -4.60 5.82 11.64
N TYR A 89 -4.83 5.83 10.32
CA TYR A 89 -4.74 4.63 9.47
C TYR A 89 -3.33 4.33 8.95
N VAL A 90 -2.41 5.30 9.01
CA VAL A 90 -1.07 5.19 8.38
C VAL A 90 -0.21 4.11 9.05
N PRO A 91 -0.13 4.00 10.39
CA PRO A 91 0.68 2.96 11.03
C PRO A 91 0.28 1.55 10.61
N ASP A 92 -1.01 1.25 10.63
CA ASP A 92 -1.52 -0.08 10.25
C ASP A 92 -1.41 -0.33 8.74
N ALA A 93 -1.65 0.69 7.91
CA ALA A 93 -1.46 0.58 6.47
C ALA A 93 -0.01 0.26 6.11
N LEU A 94 0.96 0.89 6.78
CA LEU A 94 2.39 0.61 6.58
C LEU A 94 2.75 -0.82 6.96
N MET A 95 2.22 -1.35 8.07
CA MET A 95 2.46 -2.74 8.47
C MET A 95 1.94 -3.71 7.42
N LEU A 96 0.75 -3.49 6.90
CA LEU A 96 0.21 -4.28 5.81
C LEU A 96 1.10 -4.20 4.57
N LEU A 97 1.58 -3.01 4.18
CA LEU A 97 2.48 -2.85 3.05
C LEU A 97 3.79 -3.62 3.25
N CYS A 98 4.37 -3.62 4.45
CA CYS A 98 5.58 -4.38 4.76
C CYS A 98 5.43 -5.89 4.52
N GLU A 99 4.25 -6.47 4.80
CA GLU A 99 3.94 -7.89 4.52
C GLU A 99 4.02 -8.24 3.03
N HIS A 100 3.83 -7.25 2.15
CA HIS A 100 3.85 -7.42 0.69
C HIS A 100 5.26 -7.33 0.08
N SER A 101 6.32 -7.26 0.89
CA SER A 101 7.72 -7.23 0.42
C SER A 101 8.15 -8.50 -0.34
N HIS A 102 7.40 -9.60 -0.20
CA HIS A 102 7.68 -10.90 -0.84
C HIS A 102 6.65 -11.28 -1.92
N ASP A 103 5.77 -10.35 -2.28
CA ASP A 103 4.81 -10.56 -3.36
C ASP A 103 5.51 -10.56 -4.75
N PRO A 104 4.81 -10.98 -5.83
CA PRO A 104 5.35 -10.92 -7.18
C PRO A 104 5.86 -9.52 -7.56
N ASP A 105 6.88 -9.46 -8.43
CA ASP A 105 7.66 -8.25 -8.76
C ASP A 105 6.82 -6.97 -8.95
N LEU A 106 5.71 -7.05 -9.69
CA LEU A 106 4.83 -5.90 -9.95
C LEU A 106 4.24 -5.28 -8.66
N ILE A 107 3.87 -6.10 -7.69
CA ILE A 107 3.33 -5.64 -6.41
C ILE A 107 4.45 -5.12 -5.53
N GLN A 108 5.56 -5.86 -5.48
CA GLN A 108 6.74 -5.49 -4.71
C GLN A 108 7.27 -4.12 -5.15
N GLU A 109 7.29 -3.82 -6.45
CA GLU A 109 7.73 -2.53 -6.98
C GLU A 109 6.85 -1.37 -6.47
N SER A 110 5.53 -1.55 -6.46
CA SER A 110 4.59 -0.54 -5.94
C SER A 110 4.73 -0.35 -4.43
N VAL A 111 4.96 -1.42 -3.67
CA VAL A 111 5.24 -1.35 -2.22
C VAL A 111 6.53 -0.57 -1.97
N LYS A 112 7.62 -0.93 -2.66
CA LYS A 112 8.92 -0.26 -2.55
C LYS A 112 8.80 1.24 -2.81
N LYS A 113 8.16 1.61 -3.91
CA LYS A 113 7.91 3.03 -4.26
C LYS A 113 7.11 3.76 -3.19
N GLY A 114 6.04 3.13 -2.67
CA GLY A 114 5.21 3.71 -1.61
C GLY A 114 5.99 3.93 -0.31
N LEU A 115 6.73 2.91 0.15
CA LEU A 115 7.53 2.98 1.37
C LEU A 115 8.67 4.00 1.27
N LEU A 116 9.35 4.06 0.12
CA LEU A 116 10.43 5.03 -0.10
C LEU A 116 9.91 6.47 -0.10
N GLU A 117 8.76 6.70 -0.75
CA GLU A 117 8.14 8.03 -0.79
C GLU A 117 7.62 8.45 0.59
N PHE A 118 7.06 7.52 1.37
CA PHE A 118 6.71 7.75 2.77
C PHE A 118 7.95 8.16 3.58
N HIS A 119 9.02 7.37 3.51
CA HIS A 119 10.27 7.66 4.22
C HIS A 119 10.83 9.04 3.81
N ARG A 120 10.87 9.35 2.51
CA ARG A 120 11.35 10.63 2.00
C ARG A 120 10.56 11.82 2.54
N THR A 121 9.24 11.70 2.64
CA THR A 121 8.35 12.79 3.06
C THR A 121 8.28 12.97 4.58
N HIS A 122 8.67 11.96 5.37
CA HIS A 122 8.61 12.00 6.83
C HIS A 122 9.99 12.07 7.50
N TYR A 123 11.08 12.09 6.72
CA TYR A 123 12.45 12.03 7.23
C TYR A 123 12.80 13.15 8.21
N ASP A 124 12.52 14.41 7.83
CA ASP A 124 12.95 15.58 8.60
C ASP A 124 12.31 15.63 10.01
N SER A 125 11.04 15.21 10.09
CA SER A 125 10.26 15.19 11.34
C SER A 125 10.08 13.77 11.90
N TRP A 126 10.94 12.82 11.52
CA TRP A 126 10.77 11.42 11.90
C TRP A 126 10.77 11.20 13.42
N HIS A 127 11.51 12.02 14.16
CA HIS A 127 11.56 11.96 15.63
C HIS A 127 10.21 12.19 16.30
N GLU A 128 9.33 13.00 15.71
CA GLU A 128 7.95 13.22 16.17
C GLU A 128 7.03 12.12 15.61
N HIS A 129 7.14 11.84 14.31
CA HIS A 129 6.28 10.86 13.64
C HIS A 129 6.38 9.46 14.22
N ARG A 130 7.57 9.04 14.67
CA ARG A 130 7.79 7.72 15.28
C ARG A 130 7.01 7.50 16.57
N GLU A 131 6.56 8.55 17.26
CA GLU A 131 5.73 8.44 18.47
C GLU A 131 4.33 7.90 18.19
N LYS A 132 3.90 7.91 16.93
CA LYS A 132 2.61 7.35 16.48
C LYS A 132 2.68 5.85 16.19
N PHE A 133 3.85 5.24 16.35
CA PHE A 133 4.08 3.83 16.10
C PHE A 133 4.44 3.11 17.40
N THR A 134 4.07 1.84 17.49
CA THR A 134 4.56 0.95 18.54
C THR A 134 6.00 0.52 18.28
N ASP A 135 6.72 0.10 19.33
CA ASP A 135 8.11 -0.36 19.19
C ASP A 135 8.24 -1.52 18.18
N ASP A 136 7.30 -2.47 18.19
CA ASP A 136 7.27 -3.59 17.25
C ASP A 136 7.11 -3.11 15.79
N GLN A 137 6.24 -2.13 15.56
CA GLN A 137 6.05 -1.54 14.22
C GLN A 137 7.33 -0.83 13.75
N LEU A 138 8.02 -0.11 14.64
CA LEU A 138 9.27 0.57 14.31
C LEU A 138 10.39 -0.41 13.96
N VAL A 139 10.47 -1.56 14.63
CA VAL A 139 11.43 -2.63 14.28
C VAL A 139 11.17 -3.12 12.86
N ILE A 140 9.92 -3.42 12.51
CA ILE A 140 9.54 -3.89 11.17
C ILE A 140 9.89 -2.83 10.10
N LEU A 141 9.54 -1.56 10.33
CA LEU A 141 9.84 -0.47 9.40
C LEU A 141 11.34 -0.31 9.17
N THR A 142 12.13 -0.42 10.24
CA THR A 142 13.59 -0.29 10.19
C THR A 142 14.20 -1.42 9.34
N ASP A 143 13.78 -2.66 9.56
CA ASP A 143 14.28 -3.81 8.80
C ASP A 143 13.97 -3.69 7.30
N VAL A 144 12.75 -3.25 6.97
CA VAL A 144 12.31 -3.10 5.58
C VAL A 144 12.99 -1.91 4.89
N LEU A 145 13.06 -0.75 5.52
CA LEU A 145 13.58 0.48 4.91
C LEU A 145 15.10 0.49 4.80
N ILE A 146 15.83 -0.17 5.72
CA ILE A 146 17.30 -0.20 5.73
C ILE A 146 17.85 -1.37 4.89
N SER A 147 16.99 -2.32 4.48
CA SER A 147 17.42 -3.49 3.71
C SER A 147 18.13 -3.08 2.40
N PRO A 148 19.34 -3.62 2.10
CA PRO A 148 20.07 -3.32 0.87
C PRO A 148 19.26 -3.57 -0.41
N ASN A 149 18.29 -4.48 -0.35
CA ASN A 149 17.38 -4.82 -1.46
C ASN A 149 16.38 -3.69 -1.81
N TYR A 150 16.28 -2.65 -0.98
CA TYR A 150 15.46 -1.46 -1.22
C TYR A 150 16.25 -0.29 -1.85
N TYR A 151 17.59 -0.32 -1.80
CA TYR A 151 18.47 0.72 -2.34
C TYR A 151 19.20 0.33 -3.64
N ALA A 152 19.00 -0.90 -4.13
CA ALA A 152 19.64 -1.45 -5.34
C ALA A 152 18.82 -1.21 -6.60
#